data_AF-A0A964MTI9-F1
#
_entry.id   AF-A0A964MTI9-F1
#
_cell.length_a   1.000
_cell.length_b   1.000
_cell.length_c   1.000
_cell.angle_alpha   90.00
_cell.angle_beta   90.00
_cell.angle_gamma   90.00
#
_symmetry.space_group_name_H-M   'P 1'
#
loop_
_entity.id
_entity.type
_entity.pdbx_description
1 polymer ?
#
loop_
_entity_poly.entity_id
_entity_poly.type
_entity_poly.pdbx_seq_one_letter_code
_entity_poly.pdbx_strand_id
1 'polypeptide(L)'
;MKPNFEDFDEDTGSYDRTEDDQIGGSGQLLRNAIDIIATAPNMPLSATPKINRDEIIDILEGALQSLPDELRQARWMMKERDEFIARTRREADEIIDAAKVQAERFVQRAEVVRAAELRARQIAEATDEDARRVKNEMEDFLDQRLASFEILLDKLSKTVATGRRRLSIGENRGEGSLALDGSAQTESYSDDSGAVFFDQDNTSGG
;
A
#
# COMPACT_ATOMS: atom_id res chain seq x y z
N MET A 1 12.18 17.60 -35.03
CA MET A 1 11.76 16.39 -35.76
C MET A 1 11.04 15.50 -34.78
N LYS A 2 9.71 15.36 -34.86
CA LYS A 2 9.00 14.39 -34.01
C LYS A 2 9.34 12.99 -34.56
N PRO A 3 9.78 12.03 -33.74
CA PRO A 3 9.94 10.66 -34.22
C PRO A 3 8.56 10.15 -34.64
N ASN A 4 8.45 9.65 -35.87
CA ASN A 4 7.24 9.01 -36.36
C ASN A 4 7.19 7.62 -35.71
N PHE A 5 6.20 7.37 -34.86
CA PHE A 5 6.05 6.13 -34.08
C PHE A 5 5.42 4.97 -34.90
N GLU A 6 5.19 5.18 -36.20
CA GLU A 6 4.45 4.25 -37.06
C GLU A 6 5.31 3.11 -37.64
N ASP A 7 6.64 3.15 -37.50
CA ASP A 7 7.56 2.14 -38.06
C ASP A 7 8.01 1.08 -37.04
N PHE A 8 7.24 0.86 -35.95
CA PHE A 8 7.52 -0.19 -34.97
C PHE A 8 6.86 -1.50 -35.38
N ASP A 9 7.67 -2.50 -35.72
CA ASP A 9 7.20 -3.85 -35.99
C ASP A 9 7.05 -4.62 -34.68
N GLU A 10 5.80 -4.87 -34.28
CA GLU A 10 5.43 -5.50 -33.01
C GLU A 10 5.76 -6.99 -32.95
N ASP A 11 5.92 -7.66 -34.11
CA ASP A 11 6.24 -9.10 -34.20
C ASP A 11 7.74 -9.36 -34.04
N THR A 12 8.57 -8.43 -34.52
CA THR A 12 10.05 -8.53 -34.45
C THR A 12 10.68 -7.64 -33.38
N GLY A 13 9.90 -6.72 -32.78
CA GLY A 13 10.38 -5.75 -31.80
C GLY A 13 11.43 -4.79 -32.36
N SER A 14 11.41 -4.55 -33.67
CA SER A 14 12.42 -3.80 -34.41
C SER A 14 11.80 -2.61 -35.13
N TYR A 15 12.56 -1.51 -35.22
CA TYR A 15 12.25 -0.46 -36.18
C TYR A 15 12.83 -0.89 -37.52
N ASP A 16 11.99 -1.06 -38.54
CA ASP A 16 12.44 -1.36 -39.90
C ASP A 16 13.08 -0.09 -40.49
N ARG A 17 14.37 0.11 -40.19
CA ARG A 17 15.15 1.14 -40.83
C ARG A 17 15.41 0.65 -42.25
N THR A 18 14.64 1.16 -43.22
CA THR A 18 14.96 1.03 -44.63
C THR A 18 16.43 1.37 -44.84
N GLU A 19 17.25 0.34 -45.08
CA GLU A 19 18.69 0.41 -45.33
C GLU A 19 18.93 0.99 -46.73
N ASP A 20 18.46 2.22 -46.99
CA ASP A 20 18.84 2.93 -48.21
C ASP A 20 20.28 3.41 -48.05
N ASP A 21 21.16 2.48 -48.44
CA ASP A 21 22.57 2.53 -48.77
C ASP A 21 23.16 3.95 -48.76
N GLN A 22 23.55 4.41 -47.57
CA GLN A 22 24.34 5.61 -47.38
C GLN A 22 25.79 5.30 -47.80
N ILE A 23 25.97 4.95 -49.08
CA ILE A 23 27.28 4.95 -49.71
C ILE A 23 27.76 6.39 -49.56
N GLY A 24 28.78 6.60 -48.71
CA GLY A 24 29.37 7.92 -48.49
C GLY A 24 29.75 8.58 -49.82
N GLY A 25 29.88 9.92 -49.83
CA GLY A 25 30.20 10.66 -51.04
C GLY A 25 31.43 10.12 -51.77
N SER A 26 32.39 9.60 -51.01
CA SER A 26 33.56 8.91 -51.57
C SER A 26 33.25 7.59 -52.28
N GLY A 27 32.33 6.77 -51.76
CA GLY A 27 31.88 5.55 -52.42
C GLY A 27 31.09 5.83 -53.70
N GLN A 28 30.35 6.95 -53.75
CA GLN A 28 29.69 7.43 -54.96
C GLN A 28 30.71 7.80 -56.04
N LEU A 29 31.80 8.48 -55.68
CA LEU A 29 32.89 8.84 -56.59
C LEU A 29 33.59 7.60 -57.13
N LEU A 30 33.89 6.61 -56.28
CA LEU A 30 34.47 5.35 -56.72
C LEU A 30 33.54 4.58 -57.66
N ARG A 31 32.24 4.53 -57.36
CA ARG A 31 31.25 3.87 -58.24
C ARG A 31 31.16 4.58 -59.59
N ASN A 32 31.14 5.91 -59.61
CA ASN A 32 31.19 6.69 -60.84
C ASN A 32 32.45 6.40 -61.67
N ALA A 33 33.64 6.36 -61.04
CA ALA A 33 34.87 6.00 -61.74
C ALA A 33 34.81 4.59 -62.34
N ILE A 34 34.27 3.61 -61.60
CA ILE A 34 34.06 2.24 -62.08
C ILE A 34 33.11 2.24 -63.28
N ASP A 35 32.00 2.96 -63.21
CA ASP A 35 30.99 3.01 -64.27
C ASP A 35 31.54 3.63 -65.56
N ILE A 36 32.32 4.72 -65.46
CA ILE A 36 32.99 5.35 -66.61
C ILE A 36 33.95 4.37 -67.28
N ILE A 37 34.75 3.64 -66.49
CA ILE A 37 35.70 2.64 -67.03
C ILE A 37 34.94 1.46 -67.65
N ALA A 38 33.86 0.99 -67.02
CA ALA A 38 33.09 -0.16 -67.47
C ALA A 38 32.28 0.11 -68.75
N THR A 39 31.83 1.35 -68.97
CA THR A 39 30.99 1.75 -70.11
C THR A 39 31.77 2.42 -71.25
N ALA A 40 33.08 2.58 -71.12
CA ALA A 40 33.92 3.27 -72.08
C ALA A 40 33.92 2.57 -73.46
N PRO A 41 33.68 3.32 -74.57
CA PRO A 41 33.64 2.74 -75.91
C PRO A 41 35.03 2.38 -76.44
N ASN A 42 35.11 1.27 -77.18
CA ASN A 42 36.34 0.84 -77.86
C ASN A 42 36.59 1.61 -79.16
N MET A 43 37.87 1.81 -79.50
CA MET A 43 38.26 2.38 -80.79
C MET A 43 38.09 1.35 -81.92
N PRO A 44 37.71 1.76 -83.14
CA PRO A 44 37.62 0.84 -84.28
C PRO A 44 38.98 0.20 -84.56
N LEU A 45 38.99 -1.12 -84.72
CA LEU A 45 40.19 -1.97 -84.92
C LEU A 45 41.16 -2.06 -83.72
N SER A 46 40.76 -1.62 -82.51
CA SER A 46 41.53 -1.77 -81.27
C SER A 46 40.69 -2.38 -80.15
N ALA A 47 41.32 -3.20 -79.30
CA ALA A 47 40.70 -3.76 -78.10
C ALA A 47 40.78 -2.82 -76.88
N THR A 48 41.35 -1.62 -77.03
CA THR A 48 41.54 -0.67 -75.91
C THR A 48 40.38 0.34 -75.84
N PRO A 49 39.72 0.47 -74.67
CA PRO A 49 38.69 1.48 -74.44
C PRO A 49 39.29 2.89 -74.42
N LYS A 50 38.57 3.87 -75.00
CA LYS A 50 38.97 5.28 -74.98
C LYS A 50 38.45 5.94 -73.70
N ILE A 51 39.35 6.18 -72.75
CA ILE A 51 39.02 6.74 -71.44
C ILE A 51 39.71 8.09 -71.27
N ASN A 52 39.00 9.07 -70.71
CA ASN A 52 39.60 10.33 -70.29
C ASN A 52 40.37 10.10 -68.97
N ARG A 53 41.69 10.03 -69.07
CA ARG A 53 42.55 9.74 -67.92
C ARG A 53 42.43 10.82 -66.84
N ASP A 54 42.40 12.09 -67.24
CA ASP A 54 42.43 13.21 -66.30
C ASP A 54 41.13 13.23 -65.46
N GLU A 55 39.99 12.99 -66.10
CA GLU A 55 38.69 12.87 -65.43
C GLU A 55 38.63 11.72 -64.41
N ILE A 56 39.16 10.54 -64.76
CA ILE A 56 39.23 9.41 -63.81
C ILE A 56 40.16 9.72 -62.64
N ILE A 57 41.31 10.36 -62.88
CA ILE A 57 42.24 10.75 -61.84
C ILE A 57 41.57 11.74 -60.88
N ASP A 58 40.89 12.77 -61.40
CA ASP A 58 40.20 13.76 -60.59
C ASP A 58 39.12 13.12 -59.68
N ILE A 59 38.34 12.17 -60.22
CA ILE A 59 37.33 11.45 -59.44
C ILE A 59 37.98 10.59 -58.34
N LEU A 60 39.06 9.88 -58.66
CA LEU A 60 39.78 9.03 -57.70
C LEU A 60 40.48 9.85 -56.62
N GLU A 61 41.06 11.00 -56.96
CA GLU A 61 41.66 11.93 -55.99
C GLU A 61 40.60 12.52 -55.06
N GLY A 62 39.43 12.90 -55.60
CA GLY A 62 38.29 13.33 -54.79
C GLY A 62 37.81 12.26 -53.81
N ALA A 63 37.76 10.98 -54.24
CA ALA A 63 37.46 9.86 -53.35
C ALA A 63 38.54 9.67 -52.29
N LEU A 64 39.82 9.73 -52.67
CA LEU A 64 40.95 9.56 -51.76
C LEU A 64 41.00 10.66 -50.69
N GLN A 65 40.59 11.88 -51.02
CA GLN A 65 40.56 13.00 -50.10
C GLN A 65 39.38 12.95 -49.11
N SER A 66 38.23 12.42 -49.54
CA SER A 66 37.01 12.36 -48.71
C SER A 66 36.90 11.08 -47.85
N LEU A 67 37.45 9.95 -48.33
CA LEU A 67 37.42 8.65 -47.63
C LEU A 67 37.90 8.69 -46.17
N PRO A 68 39.06 9.32 -45.83
CA PRO A 68 39.57 9.28 -44.46
C PRO A 68 38.63 9.97 -43.46
N ASP A 69 37.97 11.04 -43.90
CA ASP A 69 37.06 11.83 -43.08
C ASP A 69 35.73 11.11 -42.88
N GLU A 70 35.16 10.53 -43.95
CA GLU A 70 33.96 9.68 -43.87
C GLU A 70 34.20 8.47 -42.95
N LEU A 71 35.36 7.83 -43.06
CA LEU A 71 35.71 6.70 -42.20
C LEU A 71 35.88 7.12 -40.73
N ARG A 72 36.40 8.33 -40.47
CA ARG A 72 36.46 8.89 -39.10
C ARG A 72 35.08 9.16 -38.55
N GLN A 73 34.18 9.74 -39.35
CA GLN A 73 32.80 9.99 -38.97
C GLN A 73 32.05 8.69 -38.70
N ALA A 74 32.19 7.68 -39.56
CA ALA A 74 31.57 6.36 -39.37
C ALA A 74 32.02 5.71 -38.05
N ARG A 75 33.33 5.72 -37.76
CA ARG A 75 33.87 5.22 -36.48
C ARG A 75 33.35 6.00 -35.28
N TRP A 76 33.24 7.32 -35.40
CA TRP A 76 32.69 8.15 -34.33
C TRP A 76 31.22 7.83 -34.08
N MET A 77 30.40 7.71 -35.13
CA MET A 77 28.99 7.33 -35.02
C MET A 77 28.80 5.94 -34.41
N MET A 78 29.63 4.96 -34.77
CA MET A 78 29.61 3.63 -34.16
C MET A 78 29.89 3.71 -32.66
N LYS A 79 30.94 4.45 -32.27
CA LYS A 79 31.29 4.65 -30.87
C LYS A 79 30.16 5.35 -30.10
N GLU A 80 29.59 6.42 -30.66
CA GLU A 80 28.50 7.17 -30.05
C GLU A 80 27.24 6.30 -29.87
N ARG A 81 26.92 5.46 -30.87
CA ARG A 81 25.84 4.48 -30.79
C ARG A 81 26.08 3.49 -29.65
N ASP A 82 27.29 2.96 -29.52
CA ASP A 82 27.61 1.98 -28.47
C ASP A 82 27.53 2.62 -27.09
N GLU A 83 28.01 3.86 -26.93
CA GLU A 83 27.89 4.63 -25.70
C GLU A 83 26.42 4.95 -25.36
N PHE A 84 25.61 5.30 -26.35
CA PHE A 84 24.18 5.50 -26.20
C PHE A 84 23.46 4.23 -25.74
N ILE A 85 23.68 3.10 -26.41
CA ILE A 85 23.09 1.81 -26.04
C ILE A 85 23.50 1.42 -24.62
N ALA A 86 24.78 1.57 -24.27
CA ALA A 86 25.26 1.26 -22.93
C ALA A 86 24.61 2.16 -21.86
N ARG A 87 24.42 3.45 -22.15
CA ARG A 87 23.72 4.39 -21.27
C ARG A 87 22.26 4.02 -21.09
N THR A 88 21.53 3.81 -22.18
CA THR A 88 20.11 3.44 -22.14
C THR A 88 19.89 2.12 -21.42
N ARG A 89 20.78 1.14 -21.57
CA ARG A 89 20.71 -0.12 -20.80
C ARG A 89 20.85 0.13 -19.30
N ARG A 90 21.83 0.92 -18.87
CA ARG A 90 21.99 1.28 -17.45
C ARG A 90 20.76 2.00 -16.90
N GLU A 91 20.23 2.97 -17.64
CA GLU A 91 19.02 3.70 -17.24
C GLU A 91 17.80 2.75 -17.13
N ALA A 92 17.65 1.81 -18.07
CA ALA A 92 16.59 0.81 -18.01
C ALA A 92 16.74 -0.10 -16.79
N ASP A 93 17.95 -0.57 -16.50
CA ASP A 93 18.25 -1.38 -15.32
C ASP A 93 17.93 -0.62 -14.02
N GLU A 94 18.31 0.65 -13.93
CA GLU A 94 18.00 1.52 -12.79
C GLU A 94 16.48 1.71 -12.59
N ILE A 95 15.72 1.89 -13.67
CA ILE A 95 14.26 2.00 -13.61
C ILE A 95 13.64 0.69 -13.12
N ILE A 96 14.11 -0.45 -13.63
CA ILE A 96 13.61 -1.77 -13.23
C ILE A 96 13.89 -2.02 -11.75
N ASP A 97 15.09 -1.69 -11.26
CA ASP A 97 15.45 -1.90 -9.86
C ASP A 97 14.69 -0.97 -8.92
N ALA A 98 14.49 0.30 -9.31
CA ALA A 98 13.63 1.22 -8.58
C ALA A 98 12.18 0.70 -8.48
N ALA A 99 11.65 0.16 -9.59
CA ALA A 99 10.32 -0.42 -9.63
C ALA A 99 10.18 -1.66 -8.72
N LYS A 100 11.19 -2.54 -8.68
CA LYS A 100 11.22 -3.70 -7.77
C LYS A 100 11.19 -3.26 -6.30
N VAL A 101 12.05 -2.31 -5.91
CA VAL A 101 12.08 -1.78 -4.54
C VAL A 101 10.74 -1.16 -4.15
N GLN A 102 10.10 -0.44 -5.07
CA GLN A 102 8.79 0.14 -4.83
C GLN A 102 7.70 -0.93 -4.69
N ALA A 103 7.73 -1.99 -5.50
CA ALA A 103 6.81 -3.12 -5.41
C ALA A 103 6.94 -3.84 -4.06
N GLU A 104 8.16 -4.12 -3.61
CA GLU A 104 8.42 -4.71 -2.29
C GLU A 104 7.83 -3.86 -1.16
N ARG A 105 8.01 -2.53 -1.22
CA ARG A 105 7.42 -1.61 -0.25
C ARG A 105 5.89 -1.60 -0.26
N PHE A 106 5.26 -1.79 -1.42
CA PHE A 106 3.81 -1.90 -1.51
C PHE A 106 3.30 -3.20 -0.90
N VAL A 107 3.98 -4.33 -1.15
CA VAL A 107 3.63 -5.63 -0.55
C VAL A 107 3.73 -5.54 0.98
N GLN A 108 4.85 -5.02 1.51
CA GLN A 108 5.02 -4.83 2.95
C GLN A 108 3.90 -3.95 3.55
N ARG A 109 3.55 -2.84 2.89
CA ARG A 109 2.44 -1.98 3.34
C ARG A 109 1.10 -2.70 3.30
N ALA A 110 0.82 -3.47 2.25
CA ALA A 110 -0.42 -4.24 2.13
C ALA A 110 -0.53 -5.31 3.22
N GLU A 111 0.56 -5.99 3.56
CA GLU A 111 0.61 -6.96 4.66
C GLU A 111 0.33 -6.29 6.01
N VAL A 112 0.93 -5.12 6.28
CA VAL A 112 0.68 -4.34 7.50
C VAL A 112 -0.78 -3.92 7.59
N VAL A 113 -1.37 -3.42 6.49
CA VAL A 113 -2.79 -3.03 6.45
C VAL A 113 -3.68 -4.23 6.71
N ARG A 114 -3.44 -5.37 6.04
CA ARG A 114 -4.20 -6.61 6.24
C ARG A 114 -4.12 -7.09 7.69
N ALA A 115 -2.93 -7.05 8.30
CA ALA A 115 -2.74 -7.43 9.69
C ALA A 115 -3.48 -6.47 10.65
N ALA A 116 -3.45 -5.16 10.37
CA ALA A 116 -4.16 -4.16 11.14
C ALA A 116 -5.68 -4.33 11.05
N GLU A 117 -6.22 -4.60 9.86
CA GLU A 117 -7.64 -4.88 9.64
C GLU A 117 -8.10 -6.15 10.38
N LEU A 118 -7.31 -7.22 10.32
CA LEU A 118 -7.60 -8.46 11.06
C LEU A 118 -7.65 -8.19 12.56
N ARG A 119 -6.66 -7.46 13.09
CA ARG A 119 -6.61 -7.11 14.51
C ARG A 119 -7.78 -6.20 14.92
N ALA A 120 -8.14 -5.23 14.08
CA ALA A 120 -9.27 -4.36 14.32
C ALA A 120 -10.58 -5.15 14.39
N ARG A 121 -10.79 -6.12 13.48
CA ARG A 121 -11.95 -7.02 13.51
C ARG A 121 -11.99 -7.84 14.81
N GLN A 122 -10.86 -8.43 15.22
CA GLN A 122 -10.79 -9.20 16.47
C GLN A 122 -11.12 -8.35 17.70
N ILE A 123 -10.62 -7.11 17.76
CA ILE A 123 -10.92 -6.18 18.85
C ILE A 123 -12.41 -5.82 18.85
N ALA A 124 -12.99 -5.57 17.68
CA ALA A 124 -14.41 -5.24 17.56
C ALA A 124 -15.31 -6.41 17.99
N GLU A 125 -14.98 -7.63 17.58
CA GLU A 125 -15.68 -8.85 17.99
C GLU A 125 -15.59 -9.05 19.51
N ALA A 126 -14.37 -8.99 20.09
CA ALA A 126 -14.17 -9.10 21.54
C ALA A 126 -14.94 -8.02 22.32
N THR A 127 -14.98 -6.79 21.79
CA THR A 127 -15.70 -5.67 22.40
C THR A 127 -17.22 -5.87 22.35
N ASP A 128 -17.76 -6.42 21.26
CA ASP A 128 -19.20 -6.76 21.18
C ASP A 128 -19.57 -7.86 22.17
N GLU A 129 -18.72 -8.89 22.28
CA GLU A 129 -18.90 -9.96 23.27
C GLU A 129 -18.87 -9.43 24.71
N ASP A 130 -17.87 -8.61 25.04
CA ASP A 130 -17.76 -7.97 26.36
C ASP A 130 -18.93 -7.03 26.64
N ALA A 131 -19.36 -6.23 25.67
CA ALA A 131 -20.51 -5.34 25.83
C ALA A 131 -21.80 -6.13 26.12
N ARG A 132 -22.02 -7.25 25.42
CA ARG A 132 -23.15 -8.15 25.70
C ARG A 132 -23.04 -8.77 27.08
N ARG A 133 -21.86 -9.25 27.46
CA ARG A 133 -21.63 -9.85 28.78
C ARG A 133 -21.93 -8.84 29.90
N VAL A 134 -21.35 -7.65 29.83
CA VAL A 134 -21.57 -6.57 30.82
C VAL A 134 -23.03 -6.17 30.87
N LYS A 135 -23.71 -6.09 29.71
CA LYS A 135 -25.14 -5.79 29.69
C LYS A 135 -25.96 -6.84 30.44
N ASN A 136 -25.72 -8.12 30.17
CA ASN A 136 -26.44 -9.21 30.84
C ASN A 136 -26.13 -9.21 32.36
N GLU A 137 -24.87 -9.02 32.75
CA GLU A 137 -24.48 -8.90 34.16
C GLU A 137 -25.19 -7.71 34.86
N MET A 138 -25.35 -6.58 34.15
CA MET A 138 -26.10 -5.44 34.66
C MET A 138 -27.60 -5.71 34.76
N GLU A 139 -28.21 -6.40 33.79
CA GLU A 139 -29.62 -6.80 33.84
C GLU A 139 -29.87 -7.70 35.05
N ASP A 140 -29.04 -8.72 35.27
CA ASP A 140 -29.11 -9.61 36.44
C ASP A 140 -28.94 -8.84 37.76
N PHE A 141 -27.99 -7.90 37.81
CA PHE A 141 -27.77 -7.05 38.98
C PHE A 141 -28.97 -6.15 39.29
N LEU A 142 -29.58 -5.55 38.26
CA LEU A 142 -30.76 -4.71 38.40
C LEU A 142 -31.95 -5.53 38.91
N ASP A 143 -32.17 -6.73 38.38
CA ASP A 143 -33.24 -7.62 38.82
C ASP A 143 -33.06 -8.03 40.30
N GLN A 144 -31.85 -8.41 40.70
CA GLN A 144 -31.56 -8.75 42.11
C GLN A 144 -31.81 -7.54 43.04
N ARG A 145 -31.42 -6.34 42.59
CA ARG A 145 -31.60 -5.11 43.39
C ARG A 145 -33.07 -4.71 43.49
N LEU A 146 -33.84 -4.84 42.41
CA LEU A 146 -35.28 -4.59 42.39
C LEU A 146 -36.04 -5.58 43.28
N ALA A 147 -35.73 -6.87 43.20
CA ALA A 147 -36.30 -7.88 44.10
C ALA A 147 -36.01 -7.56 45.58
N SER A 148 -34.79 -7.12 45.88
CA SER A 148 -34.43 -6.69 47.23
C SER A 148 -35.24 -5.47 47.69
N PHE A 149 -35.46 -4.49 46.81
CA PHE A 149 -36.30 -3.34 47.11
C PHE A 149 -37.77 -3.71 47.32
N GLU A 150 -38.31 -4.64 46.55
CA GLU A 150 -39.67 -5.15 46.73
C GLU A 150 -39.85 -5.74 48.14
N ILE A 151 -38.92 -6.60 48.58
CA ILE A 151 -38.94 -7.19 49.92
C ILE A 151 -38.88 -6.10 51.01
N LEU A 152 -38.04 -5.08 50.83
CA LEU A 152 -37.93 -3.98 51.79
C LEU A 152 -39.21 -3.15 51.85
N LEU A 153 -39.83 -2.85 50.71
CA LEU A 153 -41.08 -2.11 50.64
C LEU A 153 -42.25 -2.90 51.25
N ASP A 154 -42.33 -4.21 51.04
CA ASP A 154 -43.34 -5.07 51.69
C ASP A 154 -43.18 -5.07 53.22
N LYS A 155 -41.95 -5.21 53.72
CA LYS A 155 -41.65 -5.11 55.17
C LYS A 155 -42.02 -3.73 55.73
N LEU A 156 -41.70 -2.66 55.01
CA LEU A 156 -42.04 -1.29 55.41
C LEU A 156 -43.56 -1.10 55.43
N SER A 157 -44.26 -1.56 54.39
CA SER A 157 -45.73 -1.50 54.29
C SER A 157 -46.41 -2.24 55.44
N LYS A 158 -45.95 -3.46 55.77
CA LYS A 158 -46.42 -4.24 56.94
C LYS A 158 -46.17 -3.49 58.25
N THR A 159 -45.02 -2.84 58.39
CA THR A 159 -44.66 -2.05 59.57
C THR A 159 -45.58 -0.83 59.71
N VAL A 160 -45.81 -0.09 58.63
CA VAL A 160 -46.74 1.06 58.59
C VAL A 160 -48.17 0.63 58.89
N ALA A 161 -48.65 -0.47 58.30
CA ALA A 161 -49.97 -1.01 58.58
C ALA A 161 -50.14 -1.39 60.06
N THR A 162 -49.10 -1.98 60.66
CA THR A 162 -49.06 -2.30 62.10
C THR A 162 -49.07 -1.03 62.96
N GLY A 163 -48.26 -0.02 62.60
CA GLY A 163 -48.25 1.28 63.26
C GLY A 163 -49.61 1.97 63.21
N ARG A 164 -50.28 1.95 62.05
CA ARG A 164 -51.64 2.49 61.87
C ARG A 164 -52.67 1.76 62.72
N ARG A 165 -52.67 0.42 62.74
CA ARG A 165 -53.58 -0.37 63.60
C ARG A 165 -53.38 -0.03 65.07
N ARG A 166 -52.12 0.14 65.52
CA ARG A 166 -51.84 0.55 66.90
C ARG A 166 -52.41 1.93 67.22
N LEU A 167 -52.29 2.89 66.30
CA LEU A 167 -52.88 4.22 66.47
C LEU A 167 -54.41 4.19 66.46
N SER A 168 -55.04 3.45 65.55
CA SER A 168 -56.51 3.34 65.51
C SER A 168 -57.08 2.56 66.71
N ILE A 169 -56.34 1.59 67.24
CA ILE A 169 -56.70 0.90 68.49
C ILE A 169 -56.46 1.82 69.69
N GLY A 170 -55.42 2.66 69.67
CA GLY A 170 -55.16 3.70 70.66
C GLY A 170 -56.24 4.78 70.69
N GLU A 171 -56.83 5.11 69.54
CA GLU A 171 -57.98 6.02 69.42
C GLU A 171 -59.25 5.42 70.05
N ASN A 172 -59.39 4.09 70.03
CA ASN A 172 -60.49 3.35 70.68
C ASN A 172 -60.16 2.87 72.11
N ARG A 173 -59.02 3.28 72.68
CA ARG A 173 -58.63 3.05 74.08
C ARG A 173 -58.60 4.35 74.88
N GLY A 174 -59.43 5.32 74.48
CA GLY A 174 -59.77 6.48 75.29
C GLY A 174 -60.84 6.19 76.34
N GLU A 175 -60.83 5.02 76.99
CA GLU A 175 -61.51 4.73 78.27
C GLU A 175 -61.16 3.29 78.71
N GLY A 176 -60.33 3.12 79.74
CA GLY A 176 -60.04 1.80 80.32
C GLY A 176 -58.62 1.58 80.85
N SER A 177 -58.35 2.20 82.01
CA SER A 177 -57.43 1.83 83.11
C SER A 177 -56.10 1.09 82.87
N LEU A 178 -55.05 1.67 83.47
CA LEU A 178 -53.68 1.19 83.70
C LEU A 178 -53.54 -0.24 84.27
N ALA A 179 -52.48 -0.93 83.83
CA ALA A 179 -51.58 -1.69 84.72
C ALA A 179 -50.19 -1.85 84.07
N LEU A 180 -49.15 -1.45 84.81
CA LEU A 180 -47.72 -1.62 84.53
C LEU A 180 -47.22 -2.90 85.22
N ASP A 181 -46.50 -3.77 84.51
CA ASP A 181 -45.33 -4.55 84.97
C ASP A 181 -44.87 -5.38 83.73
N GLY A 182 -43.63 -5.38 83.22
CA GLY A 182 -42.36 -5.58 83.89
C GLY A 182 -41.66 -6.76 83.19
N SER A 183 -40.74 -6.50 82.26
CA SER A 183 -39.57 -7.34 81.91
C SER A 183 -38.93 -6.85 80.59
N ALA A 184 -37.94 -5.96 80.73
CA ALA A 184 -36.98 -5.72 79.66
C ALA A 184 -35.97 -6.88 79.66
N GLN A 185 -36.11 -7.80 78.72
CA GLN A 185 -35.02 -8.70 78.33
C GLN A 185 -34.20 -7.99 77.25
N THR A 186 -32.99 -7.59 77.60
CA THR A 186 -31.97 -7.12 76.65
C THR A 186 -31.44 -8.34 75.90
N GLU A 187 -31.93 -8.57 74.69
CA GLU A 187 -31.31 -9.53 73.76
C GLU A 187 -30.04 -8.89 73.16
N SER A 188 -28.93 -9.56 73.43
CA SER A 188 -27.60 -9.33 72.88
C SER A 188 -27.59 -9.56 71.37
N TYR A 189 -27.39 -8.51 70.57
CA TYR A 189 -26.97 -8.65 69.18
C TYR A 189 -25.46 -8.92 69.12
N SER A 190 -25.09 -10.13 68.71
CA SER A 190 -23.75 -10.45 68.23
C SER A 190 -23.55 -9.78 66.86
N ASP A 191 -22.60 -8.87 66.80
CA ASP A 191 -22.05 -8.27 65.58
C ASP A 191 -21.24 -9.34 64.83
N ASP A 192 -21.83 -9.98 63.81
CA ASP A 192 -21.10 -10.75 62.81
C ASP A 192 -20.80 -9.82 61.63
N SER A 193 -19.84 -8.94 61.84
CA SER A 193 -19.22 -8.14 60.78
C SER A 193 -18.23 -9.02 60.03
N GLY A 194 -18.76 -9.86 59.14
CA GLY A 194 -18.00 -10.59 58.13
C GLY A 194 -17.17 -9.62 57.28
N ALA A 195 -15.86 -9.81 57.36
CA ALA A 195 -14.82 -9.03 56.72
C ALA A 195 -15.10 -8.75 55.23
N VAL A 196 -15.21 -7.47 54.86
CA VAL A 196 -15.04 -7.03 53.48
C VAL A 196 -13.54 -6.90 53.24
N PHE A 197 -12.96 -7.97 52.72
CA PHE A 197 -11.60 -8.04 52.20
C PHE A 197 -11.51 -7.16 50.95
N PHE A 198 -10.96 -5.96 51.10
CA PHE A 198 -10.60 -5.08 49.99
C PHE A 198 -9.19 -5.47 49.53
N ASP A 199 -9.11 -6.21 48.42
CA ASP A 199 -7.84 -6.57 47.78
C ASP A 199 -7.33 -5.34 47.03
N GLN A 200 -6.29 -4.69 47.56
CA GLN A 200 -5.57 -3.61 46.89
C GLN A 200 -4.46 -4.24 46.05
N ASP A 201 -4.79 -4.61 44.81
CA ASP A 201 -3.78 -5.00 43.83
C ASP A 201 -3.09 -3.76 43.25
N ASN A 202 -1.96 -3.47 43.88
CA ASN A 202 -0.70 -2.94 43.39
C ASN A 202 -0.58 -2.69 41.86
N THR A 203 -0.73 -1.43 41.42
CA THR A 203 -0.10 -0.95 40.17
C THR A 203 0.49 0.45 40.37
N SER A 204 1.74 0.50 40.83
CA SER A 204 2.61 1.65 40.58
C SER A 204 3.93 1.12 40.04
N GLY A 205 4.01 1.06 38.71
CA GLY A 205 5.23 0.72 37.99
C GLY A 205 6.26 1.84 38.12
N GLY A 206 7.50 1.45 38.44
CA GLY A 206 8.72 2.18 38.13
C GLY A 206 9.39 1.55 36.92
#